data_AF-A0A9D7F3S2-F1
#
_entry.id   AF-A0A9D7F3S2-F1
#
_cell.length_a   1.000
_cell.length_b   1.000
_cell.length_c   1.000
_cell.angle_alpha   90.00
_cell.angle_beta   90.00
_cell.angle_gamma   90.00
#
_symmetry.space_group_name_H-M   'P 1'
#
loop_
_entity.id
_entity.type
_entity.pdbx_description
1 polymer ?
#
loop_
_entity_poly.entity_id
_entity_poly.type
_entity_poly.pdbx_seq_one_letter_code
_entity_poly.pdbx_strand_id
1 'polypeptide(L)'
;MPETRSRPALIAVLLNALLIQRTAPDSEGRKILRTLGWIGLFSVLFILLLPLGGYRDYRPNIIRRDTLMPVFLCLFYFYGLSTRYLWSRLRGRAQKVYWAGVILLLCVFTLSDNFHFPDNTCEREELGRIAGSSEPVVPLEAGCKVMSWDLPTDPASSEWNALLLEYWGVTDEKTLFYHK
;
A
#
# COMPACT_ATOMS: atom_id res chain seq x y z
N MET A 1 -5.76 -2.39 11.11
CA MET A 1 -6.79 -3.13 10.34
C MET A 1 -7.35 -2.23 9.23
N PRO A 2 -6.96 -2.44 7.95
CA PRO A 2 -7.40 -1.62 6.83
C PRO A 2 -8.17 -2.39 5.71
N GLU A 3 -8.62 -3.62 5.98
CA GLU A 3 -9.25 -4.53 4.99
C GLU A 3 -10.56 -4.04 4.37
N THR A 4 -11.19 -3.00 4.91
CA THR A 4 -12.49 -2.50 4.44
C THR A 4 -12.38 -1.55 3.24
N ARG A 5 -11.20 -0.96 2.96
CA ARG A 5 -11.08 0.12 1.95
C ARG A 5 -10.99 -0.37 0.50
N SER A 6 -10.60 -1.62 0.23
CA SER A 6 -10.45 -2.14 -1.15
C SER A 6 -11.73 -2.77 -1.72
N ARG A 7 -12.70 -3.10 -0.86
CA ARG A 7 -13.98 -3.72 -1.25
C ARG A 7 -14.76 -2.89 -2.28
N PRO A 8 -14.87 -1.55 -2.17
CA PRO A 8 -15.61 -0.75 -3.13
C PRO A 8 -15.06 -0.83 -4.56
N ALA A 9 -13.73 -0.87 -4.72
CA ALA A 9 -13.10 -0.98 -6.05
C ALA A 9 -13.36 -2.35 -6.69
N LEU A 10 -13.23 -3.43 -5.92
CA LEU A 10 -13.52 -4.78 -6.42
C LEU A 10 -15.00 -4.93 -6.81
N ILE A 11 -15.90 -4.41 -5.99
CA ILE A 11 -17.33 -4.38 -6.29
C ILE A 11 -17.58 -3.60 -7.58
N ALA A 12 -16.94 -2.43 -7.76
CA ALA A 12 -17.10 -1.64 -8.98
C ALA A 12 -16.61 -2.37 -10.25
N VAL A 13 -15.50 -3.10 -10.16
CA VAL A 13 -14.99 -3.97 -11.25
C VAL A 13 -16.01 -5.06 -11.60
N LEU A 14 -16.55 -5.75 -10.60
CA LEU A 14 -17.55 -6.81 -10.79
C LEU A 14 -18.85 -6.26 -11.36
N LEU A 15 -19.33 -5.11 -10.87
CA LEU A 15 -20.52 -4.44 -11.38
C LEU A 15 -20.34 -4.04 -12.84
N ASN A 16 -19.17 -3.49 -13.22
CA ASN A 16 -18.88 -3.19 -14.62
C ASN A 16 -18.92 -4.46 -15.49
N ALA A 17 -18.33 -5.56 -15.03
CA ALA A 17 -18.36 -6.83 -15.76
C ALA A 17 -19.79 -7.36 -15.95
N LEU A 18 -20.62 -7.33 -14.89
CA LEU A 18 -22.03 -7.73 -14.93
C LEU A 18 -22.85 -6.85 -15.86
N LEU A 19 -22.64 -5.53 -15.82
CA LEU A 19 -23.31 -4.58 -16.71
C LEU A 19 -22.96 -4.86 -18.17
N ILE A 20 -21.67 -5.04 -18.50
CA ILE A 20 -21.24 -5.39 -19.86
C ILE A 20 -21.93 -6.66 -20.36
N GLN A 21 -21.96 -7.70 -19.52
CA GLN A 21 -22.59 -8.98 -19.86
C GLN A 21 -24.09 -8.82 -20.16
N ARG A 22 -24.78 -7.91 -19.46
CA ARG A 22 -26.22 -7.69 -19.65
C ARG A 22 -26.58 -6.69 -20.75
N THR A 23 -25.80 -5.63 -20.94
CA THR A 23 -26.19 -4.52 -21.82
C THR A 23 -25.71 -4.65 -23.25
N ALA A 24 -24.62 -5.40 -23.50
CA ALA A 24 -24.09 -5.52 -24.87
C ALA A 24 -23.11 -6.71 -25.00
N PRO A 25 -23.59 -7.92 -25.33
CA PRO A 25 -22.74 -9.06 -25.67
C PRO A 25 -22.15 -8.94 -27.09
N ASP A 26 -21.73 -7.74 -27.50
CA ASP A 26 -21.04 -7.53 -28.77
C ASP A 26 -19.62 -8.13 -28.72
N SER A 27 -18.93 -8.14 -29.86
CA SER A 27 -17.56 -8.69 -29.93
C SER A 27 -16.60 -7.94 -29.02
N GLU A 28 -16.77 -6.62 -28.87
CA GLU A 28 -15.95 -5.76 -28.01
C GLU A 28 -16.18 -6.04 -26.52
N GLY A 29 -17.43 -6.13 -26.06
CA GLY A 29 -17.75 -6.48 -24.67
C GLY A 29 -17.19 -7.85 -24.28
N ARG A 30 -17.25 -8.83 -25.19
CA ARG A 30 -16.64 -10.16 -24.99
C ARG A 30 -15.12 -10.11 -24.90
N LYS A 31 -14.45 -9.28 -25.70
CA LYS A 31 -12.99 -9.06 -25.58
C LYS A 31 -12.64 -8.48 -24.21
N ILE A 32 -13.38 -7.47 -23.75
CA ILE A 32 -13.16 -6.85 -22.43
C ILE A 32 -13.33 -7.87 -21.30
N LEU A 33 -14.39 -8.68 -21.32
CA LEU A 33 -14.60 -9.74 -20.33
C LEU A 33 -13.50 -10.83 -20.38
N ARG A 34 -13.00 -11.16 -21.57
CA ARG A 34 -11.85 -12.07 -21.71
C ARG A 34 -10.58 -11.46 -21.08
N THR A 35 -10.35 -10.16 -21.21
CA THR A 35 -9.27 -9.47 -20.51
C THR A 35 -9.37 -9.63 -18.99
N LEU A 36 -10.58 -9.53 -18.41
CA LEU A 36 -10.78 -9.79 -16.98
C LEU A 36 -10.39 -11.23 -16.59
N GLY A 37 -10.73 -12.21 -17.42
CA GLY A 37 -10.31 -13.60 -17.22
C GLY A 37 -8.78 -13.77 -17.20
N TRP A 38 -8.08 -13.13 -18.13
CA TRP A 38 -6.61 -13.12 -18.14
C TRP A 38 -6.01 -12.41 -16.93
N ILE A 39 -6.60 -11.30 -16.49
CA ILE A 39 -6.19 -10.62 -15.25
C ILE A 39 -6.40 -11.53 -14.04
N GLY A 40 -7.51 -12.27 -13.98
CA GLY A 40 -7.77 -13.25 -12.93
C GLY A 40 -6.72 -14.36 -12.90
N LEU A 41 -6.42 -14.95 -14.06
CA LEU A 41 -5.37 -15.97 -14.19
C LEU A 41 -4.00 -15.42 -13.78
N PHE A 42 -3.62 -14.25 -14.29
CA PHE A 42 -2.38 -13.57 -13.91
C PHE A 42 -2.32 -13.35 -12.40
N SER A 43 -3.41 -12.90 -11.77
CA SER A 43 -3.47 -12.64 -10.33
C SER A 43 -3.25 -13.91 -9.52
N VAL A 44 -3.87 -15.03 -9.91
CA VAL A 44 -3.67 -16.32 -9.25
C VAL A 44 -2.22 -16.77 -9.39
N LEU A 45 -1.67 -16.77 -10.60
CA LEU A 45 -0.28 -17.16 -10.84
C LEU A 45 0.69 -16.29 -10.05
N PHE A 46 0.48 -14.98 -10.06
CA PHE A 46 1.32 -14.02 -9.34
C PHE A 46 1.30 -14.28 -7.83
N ILE A 47 0.12 -14.49 -7.24
CA ILE A 47 -0.01 -14.80 -5.80
C ILE A 47 0.67 -16.13 -5.45
N LEU A 48 0.54 -17.16 -6.30
CA LEU A 48 1.20 -18.44 -6.09
C LEU A 48 2.72 -18.36 -6.19
N LEU A 49 3.25 -17.41 -6.95
CA LEU A 49 4.69 -17.17 -7.10
C LEU A 49 5.26 -16.27 -5.99
N LEU A 50 4.43 -15.52 -5.25
CA LEU A 50 4.90 -14.65 -4.16
C LEU A 50 5.82 -15.36 -3.14
N PRO A 51 5.53 -16.60 -2.69
CA PRO A 51 6.40 -17.32 -1.74
C PRO A 51 7.80 -17.63 -2.30
N LEU A 52 7.96 -17.72 -3.62
CA LEU A 52 9.24 -18.00 -4.26
C LEU A 52 10.19 -16.78 -4.26
N GLY A 53 9.67 -15.58 -3.97
CA GLY A 53 10.45 -14.33 -3.87
C GLY A 53 11.27 -14.19 -2.59
N GLY A 54 11.28 -15.19 -1.72
CA GLY A 54 11.99 -15.21 -0.44
C GLY A 54 11.07 -14.93 0.75
N TYR A 55 11.03 -15.89 1.68
CA TYR A 55 10.36 -15.74 2.98
C TYR A 55 11.21 -14.81 3.87
N ARG A 56 10.59 -13.80 4.46
CA ARG A 56 11.22 -12.94 5.47
C ARG A 56 10.65 -13.32 6.83
N ASP A 57 11.49 -13.90 7.69
CA ASP A 57 11.11 -14.45 8.99
C ASP A 57 10.39 -13.44 9.90
N TYR A 58 10.71 -12.15 9.77
CA TYR A 58 10.12 -11.09 10.59
C TYR A 58 8.68 -10.70 10.19
N ARG A 59 8.12 -11.25 9.09
CA ARG A 59 6.70 -11.06 8.70
C ARG A 59 6.08 -12.29 8.03
N PRO A 60 5.90 -13.41 8.77
CA PRO A 60 5.17 -14.56 8.27
C PRO A 60 3.74 -14.17 7.94
N ASN A 61 3.22 -14.56 6.78
CA ASN A 61 1.78 -14.48 6.41
C ASN A 61 1.20 -13.11 6.05
N ILE A 62 2.00 -12.07 5.80
CA ILE A 62 1.47 -10.77 5.36
C ILE A 62 1.65 -10.62 3.84
N ILE A 63 0.59 -10.83 3.08
CA ILE A 63 0.52 -10.34 1.70
C ILE A 63 0.48 -8.81 1.78
N ARG A 64 1.59 -8.14 1.43
CA ARG A 64 1.66 -6.68 1.43
C ARG A 64 0.80 -6.12 0.31
N ARG A 65 0.18 -4.97 0.56
CA ARG A 65 -0.44 -4.17 -0.51
C ARG A 65 0.58 -3.82 -1.59
N ASP A 66 1.80 -3.50 -1.19
CA ASP A 66 2.90 -3.16 -2.09
C ASP A 66 3.25 -4.33 -3.01
N THR A 67 3.24 -5.56 -2.48
CA THR A 67 3.47 -6.76 -3.29
C THR A 67 2.30 -7.06 -4.23
N LEU A 68 1.07 -6.69 -3.89
CA LEU A 68 -0.11 -6.86 -4.74
C LEU A 68 -0.32 -5.72 -5.75
N MET A 69 0.55 -4.71 -5.77
CA MET A 69 0.42 -3.57 -6.68
C MET A 69 0.25 -3.97 -8.15
N PRO A 70 0.95 -5.00 -8.70
CA PRO A 70 0.72 -5.45 -10.08
C PRO A 70 -0.73 -5.88 -10.34
N VAL A 71 -1.33 -6.61 -9.40
CA VAL A 71 -2.74 -7.05 -9.48
C VAL A 71 -3.68 -5.84 -9.44
N PHE A 72 -3.44 -4.89 -8.53
CA PHE A 72 -4.27 -3.69 -8.44
C PHE A 72 -4.19 -2.84 -9.72
N LEU A 73 -3.01 -2.68 -10.32
CA LEU A 73 -2.85 -1.94 -11.58
C LEU A 73 -3.65 -2.59 -12.71
N CYS A 74 -3.62 -3.91 -12.83
CA CYS A 74 -4.45 -4.63 -13.81
C CYS A 74 -5.94 -4.41 -13.59
N LEU A 75 -6.41 -4.43 -12.33
CA LEU A 75 -7.81 -4.17 -12.00
C LEU A 75 -8.23 -2.73 -12.29
N PHE A 76 -7.38 -1.74 -11.99
CA PHE A 76 -7.64 -0.34 -12.35
C PHE A 76 -7.67 -0.12 -13.86
N TYR A 77 -6.76 -0.76 -14.59
CA TYR A 77 -6.78 -0.77 -16.05
C TYR A 77 -8.11 -1.32 -16.59
N PHE A 78 -8.55 -2.49 -16.08
CA PHE A 78 -9.83 -3.06 -16.46
C PHE A 78 -11.01 -2.14 -16.09
N TYR A 79 -10.98 -1.53 -14.91
CA TYR A 79 -12.01 -0.60 -14.48
C TYR A 79 -12.13 0.59 -15.44
N GLY A 80 -11.01 1.20 -15.83
CA GLY A 80 -10.99 2.29 -16.81
C GLY A 80 -11.51 1.87 -18.18
N LEU A 81 -11.05 0.71 -18.68
CA LEU A 81 -11.48 0.16 -19.96
C LEU A 81 -12.99 -0.12 -20.00
N SER A 82 -13.49 -0.80 -18.98
CA SER A 82 -14.91 -1.15 -18.85
C SER A 82 -15.80 0.07 -18.63
N THR A 83 -15.34 1.07 -17.88
CA THR A 83 -16.05 2.34 -17.66
C THR A 83 -16.19 3.13 -18.96
N ARG A 84 -15.10 3.24 -19.74
CA ARG A 84 -15.12 3.88 -21.06
C ARG A 84 -16.08 3.17 -22.02
N TYR A 85 -16.08 1.84 -22.01
CA TYR A 85 -16.99 1.04 -22.84
C TYR A 85 -18.46 1.25 -22.44
N LEU A 86 -18.78 1.19 -21.14
CA LEU A 86 -20.15 1.40 -20.65
C LEU A 86 -20.64 2.83 -20.93
N TRP A 87 -19.76 3.82 -20.84
CA TRP A 87 -20.10 5.20 -21.22
C TRP A 87 -20.56 5.35 -22.67
N SER A 88 -19.91 4.66 -23.61
CA SER A 88 -20.27 4.77 -25.04
C SER A 88 -21.53 3.99 -25.42
N ARG A 89 -21.95 3.04 -24.58
CA ARG A 89 -23.10 2.16 -24.83
C ARG A 89 -24.36 2.55 -24.07
N LEU A 90 -24.24 2.98 -22.81
CA LEU A 90 -25.37 3.42 -22.02
C LEU A 90 -25.89 4.77 -22.54
N ARG A 91 -27.22 4.94 -22.53
CA ARG A 91 -27.88 6.20 -22.94
C ARG A 91 -28.91 6.66 -21.92
N GLY A 92 -29.22 7.96 -21.94
CA GLY A 92 -30.32 8.55 -21.16
C GLY A 92 -30.13 8.42 -19.65
N ARG A 93 -31.18 8.01 -18.94
CA ARG A 93 -31.17 7.91 -17.47
C ARG A 93 -30.14 6.92 -16.93
N ALA A 94 -29.94 5.79 -17.61
CA ALA A 94 -28.98 4.77 -17.19
C ALA A 94 -27.54 5.29 -17.21
N GLN A 95 -27.18 6.06 -18.24
CA GLN A 95 -25.86 6.70 -18.36
C GLN A 95 -25.62 7.70 -17.22
N LYS A 96 -26.63 8.52 -16.88
CA LYS A 96 -26.53 9.49 -15.77
C LYS A 96 -26.35 8.81 -14.42
N VAL A 97 -27.14 7.77 -14.14
CA VAL A 97 -27.03 6.99 -12.88
C VAL A 97 -25.67 6.31 -12.77
N TYR A 98 -25.19 5.73 -13.87
CA TYR A 98 -23.87 5.10 -13.92
C TYR A 98 -22.75 6.09 -13.58
N TRP A 99 -22.75 7.27 -14.19
CA TRP A 99 -21.75 8.30 -13.92
C TRP A 99 -21.83 8.89 -12.53
N ALA A 100 -23.03 9.08 -11.98
CA ALA A 100 -23.18 9.45 -10.58
C ALA A 100 -22.52 8.42 -9.66
N GLY A 101 -22.65 7.12 -9.97
CA GLY A 101 -21.95 6.04 -9.26
C GLY A 101 -20.43 6.10 -9.41
N VAL A 102 -19.90 6.35 -10.61
CA VAL A 102 -18.45 6.51 -10.85
C VAL A 102 -17.90 7.69 -10.05
N ILE A 103 -18.56 8.85 -10.11
CA ILE A 103 -18.14 10.05 -9.36
C ILE A 103 -18.19 9.78 -7.85
N LEU A 104 -19.27 9.17 -7.36
CA LEU A 104 -19.40 8.81 -5.95
C LEU A 104 -18.25 7.89 -5.50
N LEU A 105 -17.91 6.87 -6.31
CA LEU A 105 -16.80 5.98 -6.01
C LEU A 105 -15.47 6.75 -5.90
N LEU A 106 -15.19 7.64 -6.86
CA LEU A 106 -13.99 8.47 -6.84
C LEU A 106 -13.98 9.38 -5.61
N CYS A 107 -15.09 10.04 -5.27
CA CYS A 107 -15.21 10.86 -4.07
C CYS A 107 -14.96 10.04 -2.79
N VAL A 108 -15.50 8.82 -2.69
CA VAL A 108 -15.25 7.94 -1.54
C VAL A 108 -13.76 7.66 -1.41
N PHE A 109 -13.06 7.34 -2.51
CA PHE A 109 -11.62 7.09 -2.46
C PHE A 109 -10.84 8.36 -2.06
N THR A 110 -11.11 9.50 -2.69
CA THR A 110 -10.44 10.77 -2.39
C THR A 110 -10.66 11.21 -0.95
N LEU A 111 -11.89 11.10 -0.42
CA LEU A 111 -12.20 11.48 0.96
C LEU A 111 -11.73 10.45 1.99
N SER A 112 -11.61 9.18 1.60
CA SER A 112 -11.08 8.11 2.48
C SER A 112 -9.57 8.18 2.64
N ASP A 113 -8.89 8.86 1.72
CA ASP A 113 -7.46 9.10 1.78
C ASP A 113 -7.18 10.17 2.84
N ASN A 114 -7.31 9.73 4.10
CA ASN A 114 -6.95 10.52 5.27
C ASN A 114 -5.42 10.65 5.26
N PHE A 115 -4.93 11.74 4.68
CA PHE A 115 -3.54 12.17 4.75
C PHE A 115 -3.22 12.57 6.19
N HIS A 116 -2.94 11.57 7.02
CA HIS A 116 -2.41 11.79 8.36
C HIS A 116 -0.91 11.58 8.30
N PHE A 117 -0.15 12.66 8.35
CA PHE A 117 1.28 12.56 8.59
C PHE A 117 1.46 12.10 10.04
N PRO A 118 2.07 10.92 10.28
CA PRO A 118 2.36 10.51 11.64
C PRO A 118 3.30 11.55 12.28
N ASP A 119 2.98 11.94 13.51
CA ASP A 119 3.85 12.81 14.29
C ASP A 119 5.16 12.07 14.58
N ASN A 120 6.28 12.65 14.14
CA ASN A 120 7.63 12.10 14.34
C ASN A 120 8.41 12.87 15.42
N THR A 121 7.75 13.69 16.23
CA THR A 121 8.39 14.51 17.26
C THR A 121 9.23 13.66 18.22
N CYS A 122 8.72 12.51 18.67
CA CYS A 122 9.48 11.62 19.56
C CYS A 122 10.78 11.08 18.94
N GLU A 123 10.72 10.57 17.71
CA GLU A 123 11.91 10.05 17.03
C GLU A 123 12.92 11.17 16.75
N ARG A 124 12.43 12.38 16.41
CA ARG A 124 13.29 13.55 16.19
C ARG A 124 13.99 14.01 17.47
N GLU A 125 13.30 13.97 18.61
CA GLU A 125 13.87 14.33 19.91
C GLU A 125 14.95 13.34 20.32
N GLU A 126 14.70 12.04 20.21
CA GLU A 126 15.70 11.01 20.53
C GLU A 126 16.90 11.04 19.57
N LEU A 127 16.68 11.28 18.26
CA LEU A 127 17.78 11.52 17.33
C LEU A 127 18.60 12.76 17.69
N GLY A 128 17.95 13.83 18.14
CA GLY A 128 18.63 15.02 18.65
C GLY A 128 19.48 14.73 19.88
N ARG A 129 19.01 13.86 20.78
CA ARG A 129 19.78 13.39 21.95
C ARG A 129 20.98 12.57 21.55
N ILE A 130 20.83 11.65 20.59
CA ILE A 130 21.94 10.83 20.07
C ILE A 130 22.99 11.73 19.40
N ALA A 131 22.56 12.65 18.54
CA ALA A 131 23.43 13.58 17.82
C ALA A 131 24.20 14.53 18.75
N GLY A 132 23.56 14.99 19.83
CA GLY A 132 24.16 15.92 20.80
C GLY A 132 24.92 15.25 21.95
N SER A 133 24.92 13.92 22.04
CA SER A 133 25.58 13.18 23.12
C SER A 133 27.07 12.97 22.83
N SER A 134 27.91 13.23 23.83
CA SER A 134 29.33 12.85 23.81
C SER A 134 29.58 11.44 24.37
N GLU A 135 28.54 10.75 24.86
CA GLU A 135 28.66 9.40 25.38
C GLU A 135 28.65 8.37 24.24
N PRO A 136 29.51 7.33 24.27
CA PRO A 136 29.54 6.29 23.25
C PRO A 136 28.30 5.39 23.25
N VAL A 137 27.54 5.37 24.35
CA VAL A 137 26.30 4.60 24.49
C VAL A 137 25.24 5.47 25.16
N VAL A 138 24.14 5.73 24.45
CA VAL A 138 23.08 6.63 24.91
C VAL A 138 21.82 5.85 25.32
N PRO A 139 21.39 5.93 26.59
CA PRO A 139 20.10 5.38 27.00
C PRO A 139 18.95 6.30 26.56
N LEU A 140 18.03 5.76 25.77
CA LEU A 140 16.81 6.43 25.33
C LEU A 140 15.69 6.17 26.35
N GLU A 141 14.93 7.21 26.69
CA GLU A 141 13.89 7.14 27.72
C GLU A 141 12.49 6.99 27.13
N ALA A 142 12.27 7.50 25.91
CA ALA A 142 11.00 7.37 25.25
C ALA A 142 10.85 5.97 24.62
N GLY A 143 9.70 5.32 24.81
CA GLY A 143 9.34 4.06 24.15
C GLY A 143 9.06 4.20 22.65
N CYS A 144 9.73 5.11 21.95
CA CYS A 144 9.60 5.31 20.51
C CYS A 144 10.79 4.73 19.76
N LYS A 145 10.52 4.18 18.58
CA LYS A 145 11.51 3.46 17.81
C LYS A 145 12.38 4.45 17.05
N VAL A 146 13.69 4.37 17.23
CA VAL A 146 14.67 5.14 16.46
C VAL A 146 15.30 4.23 15.42
N MET A 147 15.04 4.50 14.14
CA MET A 147 15.62 3.77 13.00
C MET A 147 15.49 2.23 13.11
N SER A 148 14.46 1.75 13.78
CA SER A 148 14.28 0.34 14.13
C SER A 148 12.81 -0.07 14.06
N TRP A 149 12.56 -1.35 13.79
CA TRP A 149 11.20 -1.91 13.79
C TRP A 149 10.73 -2.31 15.17
N ASP A 150 11.64 -2.49 16.11
CA ASP A 150 11.42 -2.88 17.50
C ASP A 150 12.13 -1.89 18.42
N LEU A 151 11.87 -1.95 19.72
CA LEU A 151 12.62 -1.13 20.69
C LEU A 151 13.92 -1.86 21.03
N PRO A 152 15.10 -1.41 20.55
CA PRO A 152 16.36 -2.05 20.89
C PRO A 152 16.58 -1.99 22.40
N THR A 153 16.59 -3.13 23.08
CA THR A 153 16.81 -3.23 24.53
C THR A 153 18.28 -3.42 24.90
N ASP A 154 19.13 -3.69 23.91
CA ASP A 154 20.57 -3.91 24.07
C ASP A 154 21.36 -3.00 23.12
N PRO A 155 22.43 -2.31 23.57
CA PRO A 155 23.24 -1.44 22.72
C PRO A 155 23.79 -2.11 21.44
N ALA A 156 24.10 -3.41 21.46
CA ALA A 156 24.64 -4.07 20.27
C ALA A 156 23.60 -4.17 19.15
N SER A 157 22.31 -4.16 19.49
CA SER A 157 21.22 -4.19 18.50
C SER A 157 21.11 -2.91 17.67
N SER A 158 21.68 -1.78 18.15
CA SER A 158 21.74 -0.52 17.40
C SER A 158 23.01 -0.35 16.58
N GLU A 159 23.89 -1.35 16.50
CA GLU A 159 25.22 -1.20 15.90
C GLU A 159 25.18 -0.66 14.46
N TRP A 160 24.33 -1.24 13.62
CA TRP A 160 24.19 -0.82 12.23
C TRP A 160 23.54 0.56 12.10
N ASN A 161 22.65 0.91 13.02
CA ASN A 161 22.01 2.22 13.04
C ASN A 161 23.02 3.31 13.43
N ALA A 162 23.84 3.05 14.45
CA ALA A 162 24.91 3.93 14.90
C ALA A 162 25.93 4.19 13.78
N LEU A 163 26.36 3.13 13.08
CA LEU A 163 27.28 3.26 11.95
C LEU A 163 26.67 4.09 10.81
N LEU A 164 25.36 3.94 10.58
CA LEU A 164 24.65 4.70 9.55
C LEU A 164 24.51 6.18 9.93
N LEU A 165 24.26 6.48 11.20
CA LEU A 165 24.19 7.85 11.73
C LEU A 165 25.55 8.57 11.63
N GLU A 166 26.63 7.88 11.96
CA GLU A 166 28.00 8.36 11.77
C GLU A 166 28.27 8.62 10.28
N TYR A 167 27.96 7.65 9.41
CA TYR A 167 28.13 7.78 7.97
C TYR A 167 27.35 8.97 7.37
N TRP A 168 26.17 9.26 7.90
CA TRP A 168 25.35 10.41 7.49
C TRP A 168 25.79 11.75 8.12
N GLY A 169 26.77 11.74 9.02
CA GLY A 169 27.21 12.93 9.75
C GLY A 169 26.17 13.45 10.73
N VAL A 170 25.31 12.57 11.26
CA VAL A 170 24.38 12.89 12.35
C VAL A 170 25.09 12.83 13.70
N THR A 171 26.04 11.90 13.85
CA THR A 171 26.96 11.81 14.98
C THR A 171 28.39 11.94 14.48
N ASP A 172 29.27 12.53 15.29
CA ASP A 172 30.69 12.68 14.95
C ASP A 172 31.46 11.33 15.06
N GLU A 173 30.97 10.43 15.92
CA GLU A 173 31.51 9.09 16.14
C GLU A 173 30.39 8.04 16.17
N LYS A 174 30.74 6.75 16.18
CA LYS A 174 29.79 5.64 16.32
C LYS A 174 29.16 5.61 17.72
N THR A 175 27.97 6.21 17.85
CA THR A 175 27.22 6.27 19.12
C THR A 175 26.13 5.21 19.16
N LEU A 176 26.27 4.22 20.05
CA LEU A 176 25.26 3.18 20.27
C LEU A 176 24.09 3.71 21.12
N PHE A 177 22.92 3.07 21.03
CA PHE A 177 21.75 3.47 21.80
C PHE A 177 20.82 2.30 22.09
N TYR A 178 20.06 2.40 23.19
CA TYR A 178 19.09 1.39 23.60
C TYR A 178 17.99 2.02 24.46
N HIS A 179 16.82 1.37 24.53
CA HIS A 179 15.71 1.76 25.40
C HIS A 179 15.81 1.05 26.75
N LYS A 180 15.60 1.81 27.83
CA LYS A 180 15.48 1.29 29.20
C LYS A 180 14.12 0.67 29.47
#